data_AF-A0AAV1R2G2-F1
#
_entry.id   AF-A0AAV1R2G2-F1
#
_cell.length_a   1.000
_cell.length_b   1.000
_cell.length_c   1.000
_cell.angle_alpha   90.00
_cell.angle_beta   90.00
_cell.angle_gamma   90.00
#
_symmetry.space_group_name_H-M   'P 1'
#
loop_
_entity.id
_entity.type
_entity.pdbx_description
1 polymer ?
#
loop_
_entity_poly.entity_id
_entity_poly.type
_entity_poly.pdbx_seq_one_letter_code
_entity_poly.pdbx_strand_id
1 'polypeptide(L)' 'MKQIFGDLGVKFKAVELDVEKDGAEIQSALAEWTGQRTEPNVFIGGNHIGGCDSIIGLYQDRKLVPLLTDAGAVA' A
#
# COMPACT_ATOMS: atom_id res chain seq x y z
N MET A 1 4.35 8.29 -2.45
CA MET A 1 3.80 7.44 -1.37
C MET A 1 4.64 7.48 -0.08
N LYS A 2 5.89 6.97 -0.05
CA LYS A 2 6.69 6.87 1.19
C LYS A 2 6.78 8.21 1.96
N GLN A 3 6.97 9.33 1.26
CA GLN A 3 6.94 10.67 1.88
C GLN A 3 5.56 11.03 2.47
N ILE A 4 4.47 10.84 1.72
CA ILE A 4 3.09 11.08 2.21
C ILE A 4 2.84 10.29 3.51
N PHE A 5 3.27 9.03 3.57
CA PHE A 5 3.13 8.20 4.76
C PHE A 5 4.00 8.70 5.91
N GLY A 6 5.21 9.19 5.63
CA GLY A 6 6.07 9.84 6.62
C GLY A 6 5.45 11.11 7.19
N ASP A 7 4.96 12.00 6.32
CA ASP A 7 4.35 13.27 6.69
C ASP A 7 3.06 13.07 7.52
N LEU A 8 2.29 12.02 7.22
CA LEU A 8 1.08 11.64 7.95
C LEU A 8 1.34 10.80 9.20
N GLY A 9 2.59 10.43 9.50
CA GLY A 9 2.92 9.60 10.66
C GLY A 9 2.31 8.19 10.60
N VAL A 10 2.14 7.64 9.41
CA VAL A 10 1.49 6.34 9.18
C VAL A 10 2.35 5.22 9.73
N LYS A 11 1.75 4.34 10.54
CA LYS A 11 2.34 3.05 10.89
C LYS A 11 2.04 2.03 9.78
N PHE A 12 3.08 1.57 9.09
CA PHE A 12 2.94 0.56 8.03
C PHE A 12 4.07 -0.47 8.10
N LYS A 13 3.83 -1.63 7.48
CA LYS A 13 4.85 -2.64 7.21
C LYS A 13 5.18 -2.61 5.72
N ALA A 14 6.45 -2.44 5.39
CA ALA A 14 6.96 -2.69 4.04
C ALA A 14 7.47 -4.13 3.95
N VAL A 15 7.14 -4.80 2.86
CA VAL A 15 7.70 -6.10 2.48
C VAL A 15 8.38 -5.86 1.14
N GLU A 16 9.71 -5.95 1.12
CA GLU A 16 10.53 -5.67 -0.06
C GLU A 16 10.77 -7.02 -0.77
N LEU A 17 10.11 -7.25 -1.90
CA LEU A 17 10.06 -8.59 -2.52
C LEU A 17 11.42 -9.05 -3.07
N ASP A 18 12.34 -8.13 -3.34
CA ASP A 18 13.69 -8.43 -3.83
C ASP A 18 14.58 -9.09 -2.76
N VAL A 19 14.25 -8.95 -1.47
CA VAL A 19 14.98 -9.57 -0.36
C VAL A 19 14.24 -10.75 0.28
N GLU A 20 12.97 -10.95 -0.05
CA GLU A 20 12.19 -12.09 0.43
C GLU A 20 12.56 -13.36 -0.33
N LYS A 21 12.68 -14.48 0.42
CA LYS A 21 13.10 -15.77 -0.15
C LYS A 21 12.13 -16.27 -1.24
N ASP A 22 10.85 -16.02 -1.06
CA ASP A 22 9.72 -16.39 -1.93
C ASP A 22 9.13 -15.16 -2.64
N GLY A 23 9.91 -14.08 -2.81
CA GLY A 23 9.43 -12.82 -3.39
C GLY A 23 8.82 -12.95 -4.78
N ALA A 24 9.35 -13.85 -5.63
CA ALA A 24 8.82 -14.11 -6.97
C ALA A 24 7.45 -14.81 -6.92
N GLU A 25 7.28 -15.78 -6.02
CA GLU A 25 6.00 -16.42 -5.74
C GLU A 25 4.99 -15.41 -5.19
N ILE A 26 5.40 -14.55 -4.25
CA ILE A 26 4.55 -13.48 -3.70
C ILE A 26 4.13 -12.51 -4.80
N GLN A 27 5.04 -12.06 -5.66
CA GLN A 27 4.71 -11.17 -6.77
C GLN A 27 3.72 -11.80 -7.74
N SER A 28 3.88 -13.10 -8.02
CA SER A 28 2.97 -13.85 -8.89
C SER A 28 1.58 -13.99 -8.27
N ALA A 29 1.51 -14.30 -6.97
CA ALA A 29 0.25 -14.39 -6.23
C ALA A 29 -0.45 -13.03 -6.12
N LEU A 30 0.29 -11.94 -5.90
CA LEU A 30 -0.25 -10.58 -5.91
C LEU A 30 -0.83 -10.24 -7.28
N ALA A 31 -0.12 -10.55 -8.37
CA ALA A 31 -0.62 -10.32 -9.72
C ALA A 31 -1.93 -11.09 -10.02
N GLU A 32 -2.05 -12.33 -9.54
CA GLU A 32 -3.27 -13.13 -9.67
C GLU A 32 -4.42 -12.56 -8.84
N TRP A 33 -4.14 -12.19 -7.58
CA TRP A 33 -5.17 -11.74 -6.65
C TRP A 33 -5.66 -10.31 -6.91
N THR A 34 -4.74 -9.40 -7.24
CA THR A 34 -5.04 -7.97 -7.38
C THR A 34 -5.14 -7.51 -8.83
N GLY A 35 -4.67 -8.33 -9.78
CA GLY A 35 -4.48 -7.93 -11.18
C GLY A 35 -3.28 -7.00 -11.42
N GLN A 36 -2.55 -6.60 -10.36
CA GLN A 36 -1.45 -5.66 -10.45
C GLN A 36 -0.09 -6.36 -10.39
N ARG A 37 0.69 -6.24 -11.47
CA ARG A 37 2.04 -6.84 -11.57
C ARG A 37 3.17 -5.92 -11.12
N THR A 38 2.89 -4.62 -11.03
CA THR A 38 3.87 -3.59 -10.71
C THR A 38 3.90 -3.30 -9.21
N GLU A 39 5.08 -3.04 -8.68
CA GLU A 39 5.24 -2.51 -7.34
C GLU A 39 5.12 -0.98 -7.31
N PRO A 40 4.73 -0.39 -6.18
CA PRO A 40 4.26 -1.06 -4.95
C PRO A 40 2.82 -1.59 -5.08
N ASN A 41 2.48 -2.68 -4.37
CA ASN A 41 1.11 -3.07 -4.07
C ASN A 41 0.76 -2.62 -2.65
N VAL A 42 -0.24 -1.74 -2.48
CA VAL A 42 -0.60 -1.15 -1.20
C VAL A 42 -1.93 -1.69 -0.70
N PHE A 43 -1.94 -2.09 0.57
CA PHE A 43 -3.15 -2.55 1.27
C PHE A 43 -3.41 -1.71 2.50
N ILE A 44 -4.67 -1.33 2.72
CA ILE A 44 -5.13 -0.57 3.90
C ILE A 44 -6.37 -1.27 4.47
N GLY A 45 -6.35 -1.61 5.76
CA GLY A 45 -7.47 -2.30 6.41
C GLY A 45 -7.84 -3.65 5.76
N GLY A 46 -6.87 -4.33 5.14
CA GLY A 46 -7.09 -5.58 4.40
C GLY A 46 -7.56 -5.42 2.95
N ASN A 47 -7.84 -4.20 2.49
CA ASN A 47 -8.29 -3.93 1.12
C ASN A 47 -7.12 -3.53 0.23
N HIS A 48 -7.10 -4.05 -1.01
CA HIS A 48 -6.15 -3.63 -2.03
C HIS A 48 -6.49 -2.23 -2.55
N ILE A 49 -5.53 -1.31 -2.47
CA ILE A 49 -5.70 0.10 -2.87
C ILE A 49 -5.03 0.38 -4.23
N GLY A 50 -4.01 -0.41 -4.59
CA GLY A 50 -3.24 -0.24 -5.81
C GLY A 50 -1.83 0.28 -5.55
N GLY A 51 -1.28 1.02 -6.51
CA GLY A 51 0.08 1.54 -6.47
C GLY A 51 0.23 2.97 -5.96
N CYS A 52 1.37 3.57 -6.28
CA CYS A 52 1.71 4.93 -5.84
C CYS A 52 0.67 5.96 -6.31
N ASP A 53 0.20 5.86 -7.55
CA ASP A 53 -0.78 6.80 -8.14
C ASP A 53 -2.13 6.74 -7.41
N SER A 54 -2.60 5.55 -7.05
CA SER A 54 -3.82 5.39 -6.25
C SER A 54 -3.71 6.13 -4.90
N ILE A 55 -2.56 6.00 -4.22
CA ILE A 55 -2.33 6.67 -2.94
C ILE A 55 -2.25 8.19 -3.11
N ILE A 56 -1.57 8.67 -4.16
CA ILE A 56 -1.50 10.11 -4.46
C ILE A 56 -2.88 10.67 -4.77
N GLY A 57 -3.67 9.97 -5.59
CA GLY A 57 -5.05 10.36 -5.91
C GLY A 57 -5.93 10.43 -4.66
N LEU A 58 -5.90 9.40 -3.80
CA LEU A 58 -6.63 9.40 -2.52
C LEU A 58 -6.19 10.53 -1.58
N TYR A 59 -4.90 10.87 -1.59
CA TYR A 59 -4.38 11.98 -0.80
C TYR A 59 -4.90 13.33 -1.31
N GLN A 60 -4.85 13.55 -2.63
CA GLN A 60 -5.38 14.76 -3.27
C GLN A 60 -6.89 14.90 -3.06
N ASP A 61 -7.62 13.79 -3.11
CA ASP A 61 -9.06 13.72 -2.84
C ASP A 61 -9.43 13.85 -1.35
N ARG A 62 -8.45 13.95 -0.45
CA ARG A 62 -8.62 13.94 1.02
C ARG A 62 -9.33 12.68 1.56
N LYS A 63 -9.31 11.58 0.81
CA LYS A 63 -9.89 10.27 1.20
C LYS A 63 -8.89 9.35 1.88
N LEU A 64 -7.59 9.61 1.72
CA LEU A 64 -6.54 8.76 2.29
C LEU A 64 -6.54 8.75 3.82
N VAL A 65 -6.64 9.92 4.46
CA VAL A 65 -6.58 10.01 5.92
C VAL A 65 -7.74 9.27 6.59
N PRO A 66 -9.02 9.45 6.18
CA PRO A 66 -10.12 8.63 6.70
C PRO A 66 -9.87 7.13 6.62
N LEU A 67 -9.39 6.62 5.48
CA LEU A 67 -9.08 5.19 5.32
C LEU A 67 -7.98 4.71 6.28
N LEU A 68 -6.96 5.53 6.49
CA LEU A 68 -5.87 5.22 7.42
C LEU A 68 -6.35 5.26 8.88
N THR A 69 -7.22 6.21 9.23
CA THR A 69 -7.82 6.31 10.57
C THR A 69 -8.71 5.11 10.87
N ASP A 70 -9.59 4.73 9.93
CA ASP A 70 -10.46 3.55 10.08
C ASP A 70 -9.65 2.26 10.21
N ALA A 71 -8.49 2.18 9.56
CA ALA A 71 -7.56 1.06 9.67
C ALA A 71 -6.65 1.12 10.92
N GLY A 72 -6.75 2.17 11.74
CA GLY A 72 -5.90 2.38 12.92
C GLY A 72 -4.42 2.63 12.60
N ALA A 73 -4.12 3.07 11.37
CA ALA A 73 -2.76 3.29 10.89
C ALA A 73 -2.21 4.69 11.22
N VAL A 74 -3.09 5.63 11.57
CA VAL A 74 -2.77 6.98 12.06
C VAL A 74 -3.59 7.30 13.31
N ALA A 75 -3.05 8.17 14.17
CA ALA A 75 -3.66 8.58 15.44
C ALA A 75 -4.55 9.83 15.30
#